data_AF-A0A5F0D281-F1
#
_entry.id   AF-A0A5F0D281-F1
#
_cell.length_a   1.000
_cell.length_b   1.000
_cell.length_c   1.000
_cell.angle_alpha   90.00
_cell.angle_beta   90.00
_cell.angle_gamma   90.00
#
_symmetry.space_group_name_H-M   'P 1'
#
loop_
_entity.id
_entity.type
_entity.pdbx_description
1 polymer ?
#
loop_
_entity_poly.entity_id
_entity_poly.type
_entity_poly.pdbx_seq_one_letter_code
_entity_poly.pdbx_strand_id
1 'polypeptide(L)'
;MPLPLRLQELPVLHVGVPAPQRALRSAGTVGHKLQLNHGDLLHRDGLRITAVARTWCDLVTVLDLEDLVAAGDYIIHTRRPLASQHELKEAVRIYRVGALPRA
;
A
#
# COMPACT_ATOMS: atom_id res chain seq x y z
N MET A 1 1.86 6.89 -8.75
CA MET A 1 2.25 5.49 -8.97
C MET A 1 1.29 4.91 -9.99
N PRO A 2 1.77 4.18 -11.01
CA PRO A 2 0.89 3.55 -11.99
C PRO A 2 0.04 2.48 -11.31
N LEU A 3 -1.20 2.38 -11.77
CA LEU A 3 -2.10 1.27 -11.47
C LEU A 3 -2.58 0.67 -12.80
N PRO A 4 -2.94 -0.61 -12.85
CA PRO A 4 -3.64 -1.19 -13.98
C PRO A 4 -4.92 -0.43 -14.29
N LEU A 5 -5.25 -0.25 -15.57
CA LEU A 5 -6.45 0.51 -15.98
C LEU A 5 -7.72 -0.04 -15.32
N ARG A 6 -7.84 -1.38 -15.27
CA ARG A 6 -8.91 -2.11 -14.59
C ARG A 6 -9.09 -1.78 -13.10
N LEU A 7 -8.07 -1.25 -12.42
CA LEU A 7 -8.16 -0.81 -11.02
C LEU A 7 -8.38 0.70 -10.93
N GLN A 8 -7.85 1.49 -11.87
CA GLN A 8 -8.06 2.93 -11.92
C GLN A 8 -9.54 3.30 -12.17
N GLU A 9 -10.24 2.49 -12.97
CA GLU A 9 -11.63 2.75 -13.35
C GLU A 9 -12.65 2.26 -12.31
N LEU A 10 -12.22 1.55 -11.26
CA LEU A 10 -13.14 1.07 -10.23
C LEU A 10 -13.62 2.24 -9.36
N PRO A 11 -14.94 2.40 -9.17
CA PRO A 11 -15.50 3.47 -8.33
C PRO A 11 -15.44 3.08 -6.84
N VAL A 12 -14.29 2.57 -6.37
CA VAL A 12 -14.11 2.09 -5.00
C VAL A 12 -12.92 2.76 -4.33
N LEU A 13 -13.08 3.13 -3.07
CA LEU A 13 -12.01 3.64 -2.23
C LEU A 13 -11.45 2.53 -1.34
N HIS A 14 -10.15 2.28 -1.44
CA HIS A 14 -9.46 1.34 -0.55
C HIS A 14 -9.11 2.05 0.76
N VAL A 15 -9.61 1.53 1.88
CA VAL A 15 -9.43 2.14 3.21
C VAL A 15 -8.79 1.14 4.17
N GLY A 16 -7.63 1.49 4.71
CA GLY A 16 -6.98 0.73 5.76
C GLY A 16 -7.57 1.03 7.14
N VAL A 17 -7.81 -0.01 7.93
CA VAL A 17 -8.11 0.10 9.37
C VAL A 17 -7.00 -0.55 10.19
N PRO A 18 -6.52 0.06 11.28
CA PRO A 18 -5.57 -0.57 12.18
C PRO A 18 -6.17 -1.82 12.82
N ALA A 19 -5.48 -2.95 12.78
CA ALA A 19 -5.89 -4.15 13.52
C ALA A 19 -5.91 -3.86 15.04
N PRO A 20 -6.84 -4.46 15.82
CA PRO A 20 -7.84 -5.45 15.42
C PRO A 20 -9.19 -4.85 14.98
N GLN A 21 -9.27 -3.55 14.67
CA GLN A 21 -10.53 -2.89 14.35
C GLN A 21 -11.23 -3.56 13.16
N ARG A 22 -12.56 -3.56 13.18
CA ARG A 22 -13.35 -4.11 12.09
C ARG A 22 -13.24 -3.19 10.87
N ALA A 23 -12.96 -3.77 9.71
CA ALA A 23 -12.94 -3.05 8.45
C ALA A 23 -14.29 -2.33 8.22
N LEU A 24 -14.21 -1.09 7.72
CA LEU A 24 -15.38 -0.30 7.37
C LEU A 24 -16.18 -1.05 6.29
N ARG A 25 -17.51 -1.08 6.45
CA ARG A 25 -18.43 -1.58 5.43
C ARG A 25 -19.34 -0.43 5.03
N SER A 26 -18.90 0.34 4.04
CA SER A 26 -19.68 1.40 3.40
C SER A 26 -19.74 1.14 1.89
N ALA A 27 -20.85 1.53 1.26
CA ALA A 27 -20.95 1.49 -0.20
C ALA A 27 -19.79 2.26 -0.84
N GLY A 28 -19.21 1.71 -1.91
CA GLY A 28 -18.06 2.29 -2.59
C GLY A 28 -16.73 2.20 -1.84
N THR A 29 -16.62 1.36 -0.79
CA THR A 29 -15.35 1.17 -0.06
C THR A 29 -14.92 -0.29 -0.01
N VAL A 30 -13.61 -0.52 -0.11
CA VAL A 30 -12.96 -1.79 0.17
C VAL A 30 -12.10 -1.61 1.41
N GLY A 31 -12.51 -2.23 2.51
CA GLY A 31 -11.80 -2.15 3.79
C GLY A 31 -10.68 -3.17 3.90
N HIS A 32 -9.47 -2.72 4.23
CA HIS A 32 -8.28 -3.54 4.47
C HIS A 32 -7.90 -3.50 5.94
N LYS A 33 -7.53 -4.64 6.52
CA LYS A 33 -6.97 -4.67 7.88
C LYS A 33 -5.46 -4.55 7.80
N LEU A 34 -4.90 -3.54 8.44
CA LEU A 34 -3.47 -3.25 8.41
C LEU A 34 -2.87 -3.43 9.81
N GLN A 35 -1.78 -4.18 9.90
CA GLN A 35 -0.85 -4.08 11.03
C GLN A 35 0.01 -2.85 10.79
N LEU A 36 -0.13 -1.81 11.59
CA LEU A 36 0.57 -0.54 11.40
C LEU A 36 1.65 -0.35 12.47
N ASN A 37 2.85 0.01 12.06
CA ASN A 37 3.96 0.41 12.90
C ASN A 37 4.08 1.94 12.99
N HIS A 38 4.93 2.42 13.89
CA HIS A 38 5.27 3.83 13.94
C HIS A 38 5.96 4.26 12.64
N GLY A 39 5.45 5.31 11.99
CA GLY A 39 6.00 5.85 10.74
C GLY A 39 5.30 5.33 9.48
N ASP A 40 4.37 4.39 9.62
CA ASP A 40 3.64 3.82 8.48
C ASP A 40 2.65 4.79 7.88
N LEU A 41 2.22 5.79 8.66
CA LEU A 41 1.24 6.76 8.25
C LEU A 41 1.86 8.14 8.11
N LEU A 42 1.46 8.84 7.06
CA LEU A 42 1.74 10.23 6.80
C LEU A 42 0.41 11.01 6.77
N HIS A 43 0.46 12.29 7.13
CA HIS A 43 -0.67 13.19 6.93
C HIS A 43 -0.49 13.95 5.62
N ARG A 44 -1.51 13.91 4.76
CA ARG A 44 -1.58 14.68 3.52
C ARG A 44 -3.00 15.19 3.36
N ASP A 45 -3.15 16.50 3.19
CA ASP A 45 -4.45 17.17 2.95
C ASP A 45 -5.55 16.78 3.96
N GLY A 46 -5.17 16.68 5.25
CA GLY A 46 -6.07 16.30 6.34
C GLY A 46 -6.40 14.80 6.42
N LEU A 47 -5.85 13.98 5.52
CA LEU A 47 -6.02 12.53 5.50
C LEU A 47 -4.77 11.82 6.02
N ARG A 48 -5.00 10.71 6.75
CA ARG A 48 -3.95 9.75 7.09
C ARG A 48 -3.84 8.73 5.96
N ILE A 49 -2.68 8.71 5.31
CA ILE A 49 -2.36 7.75 4.25
C ILE A 49 -1.14 6.95 4.63
N THR A 50 -0.98 5.76 4.07
CA THR A 50 0.25 4.98 4.24
C THR A 50 1.43 5.67 3.54
N ALA A 51 2.61 5.60 4.16
CA ALA A 51 3.87 6.03 3.54
C ALA A 51 4.11 5.25 2.23
N VAL A 52 4.84 5.84 1.28
CA VAL A 52 4.98 5.27 -0.08
C VAL A 52 5.49 3.83 -0.07
N ALA A 53 6.59 3.55 0.65
CA ALA A 53 7.15 2.21 0.76
C ALA A 53 6.18 1.21 1.41
N ARG A 54 5.39 1.69 2.38
CA ARG A 54 4.35 0.91 3.04
C ARG A 54 3.19 0.58 2.09
N THR A 55 2.68 1.58 1.38
CA THR A 55 1.63 1.41 0.35
C THR A 55 2.05 0.37 -0.68
N TRP A 56 3.31 0.40 -1.14
CA TRP A 56 3.81 -0.58 -2.09
C TRP A 56 3.77 -2.01 -1.54
N CYS A 57 4.09 -2.23 -0.25
CA CYS A 57 3.90 -3.53 0.38
C CYS A 57 2.43 -3.93 0.50
N ASP A 58 1.53 -3.00 0.80
CA ASP A 58 0.09 -3.29 0.88
C ASP A 58 -0.48 -3.69 -0.51
N LEU A 59 0.06 -3.13 -1.59
CA LEU A 59 -0.36 -3.43 -2.97
C LEU A 59 -0.14 -4.86 -3.42
N VAL A 60 0.75 -5.62 -2.76
CA VAL A 60 0.96 -7.06 -3.02
C VAL A 60 -0.34 -7.86 -2.93
N THR A 61 -1.30 -7.38 -2.15
CA THR A 61 -2.60 -8.04 -1.96
C THR A 61 -3.60 -7.82 -3.10
N VAL A 62 -3.35 -6.86 -4.00
CA VAL A 62 -4.29 -6.43 -5.05
C VAL A 62 -3.67 -6.38 -6.45
N LEU A 63 -2.34 -6.27 -6.57
CA LEU A 63 -1.60 -6.27 -7.82
C LEU A 63 -0.95 -7.63 -8.06
N ASP A 64 -0.78 -7.99 -9.33
CA ASP A 64 0.11 -9.09 -9.70
C ASP A 64 1.59 -8.63 -9.64
N LEU A 65 2.50 -9.57 -9.93
CA LEU A 65 3.93 -9.30 -9.83
C LEU A 65 4.39 -8.23 -10.84
N GLU A 66 3.87 -8.26 -12.07
CA GLU A 66 4.31 -7.34 -13.14
C GLU A 66 3.90 -5.90 -12.81
N ASP A 67 2.66 -5.72 -12.36
CA ASP A 67 2.13 -4.43 -11.91
C ASP A 67 2.84 -3.92 -10.66
N LEU A 68 3.20 -4.82 -9.74
CA LEU A 68 3.96 -4.47 -8.53
C LEU A 68 5.39 -4.03 -8.87
N VAL A 69 6.03 -4.66 -9.85
CA VAL A 69 7.34 -4.25 -10.37
C VAL A 69 7.25 -2.86 -11.01
N ALA A 70 6.26 -2.63 -11.88
CA ALA A 70 6.05 -1.33 -12.51
C ALA A 70 5.78 -0.21 -11.48
N ALA A 71 5.01 -0.51 -10.44
CA ALA A 71 4.79 0.38 -9.30
C ALA A 71 6.10 0.70 -8.55
N GLY A 72 6.93 -0.32 -8.30
CA GLY A 72 8.23 -0.17 -7.65
C GLY A 72 9.20 0.69 -8.47
N ASP A 73 9.33 0.41 -9.76
CA ASP A 73 10.17 1.18 -10.69
C ASP A 73 9.78 2.65 -10.74
N TYR A 74 8.47 2.93 -10.77
CA TYR A 74 7.97 4.30 -10.69
C TYR A 74 8.36 4.99 -9.38
N ILE A 75 8.26 4.29 -8.25
CA ILE A 75 8.59 4.86 -6.93
C ILE A 75 10.05 5.28 -6.85
N ILE A 76 10.97 4.45 -7.38
CA ILE A 76 12.42 4.70 -7.29
C ILE A 76 12.99 5.47 -8.48
N HIS A 77 12.13 5.89 -9.42
CA HIS A 77 12.56 6.52 -10.66
C HIS A 77 13.36 7.81 -10.41
N THR A 78 14.55 7.90 -11.00
CA THR A 78 15.58 8.90 -10.66
C THR A 78 15.16 10.36 -10.84
N ARG A 79 14.24 10.65 -11.77
CA ARG A 79 13.82 12.04 -12.03
C ARG A 79 12.98 12.63 -10.90
N ARG A 80 12.18 11.81 -10.22
CA ARG A 80 11.26 12.20 -9.14
C ARG A 80 11.02 11.02 -8.19
N PRO A 81 12.03 10.59 -7.42
CA PRO A 81 11.88 9.45 -6.53
C PRO A 81 10.86 9.79 -5.44
N LEU A 82 9.90 8.90 -5.22
CA LEU A 82 8.95 8.96 -4.11
C LEU A 82 9.45 8.23 -2.87
N ALA A 83 10.36 7.27 -3.07
CA ALA A 83 11.16 6.61 -2.05
C ALA A 83 12.43 6.05 -2.71
N SER A 84 13.43 5.74 -1.90
CA SER A 84 14.66 5.08 -2.30
C SER A 84 14.48 3.56 -2.39
N GLN A 85 15.35 2.91 -3.18
CA GLN A 85 15.42 1.44 -3.20
C GLN A 85 15.74 0.85 -1.81
N HIS A 86 16.48 1.58 -0.98
CA HIS A 86 16.78 1.17 0.39
C HIS A 86 15.50 1.14 1.25
N GLU A 87 14.67 2.19 1.19
CA GLU A 87 13.39 2.25 1.90
C GLU A 87 12.42 1.13 1.46
N LEU A 88 12.37 0.80 0.16
CA LEU A 88 11.58 -0.36 -0.30
C LEU A 88 12.11 -1.68 0.26
N LYS A 89 13.43 -1.87 0.30
CA LYS A 89 14.06 -3.07 0.87
C LYS A 89 13.81 -3.19 2.37
N GLU A 90 13.88 -2.08 3.11
CA GLU A 90 13.53 -2.06 4.54
C GLU A 90 12.05 -2.37 4.77
N ALA A 91 11.15 -1.77 3.98
CA ALA A 91 9.72 -2.07 4.08
C ALA A 91 9.45 -3.57 3.86
N VAL A 92 10.08 -4.20 2.86
CA VAL A 92 9.95 -5.65 2.67
C VAL A 92 10.47 -6.42 3.88
N ARG A 93 11.61 -6.05 4.48
CA ARG A 93 12.10 -6.71 5.70
C ARG A 93 11.08 -6.64 6.84
N ILE A 94 10.47 -5.47 7.04
CA ILE A 94 9.51 -5.22 8.11
C ILE A 94 8.20 -6.01 7.87
N TYR A 95 7.66 -5.99 6.65
CA TYR A 95 6.32 -6.54 6.36
C TYR A 95 6.32 -7.98 5.83
N ARG A 96 7.46 -8.53 5.41
CA ARG A 96 7.60 -9.93 4.97
C ARG A 96 7.21 -10.94 6.06
N VAL A 97 7.25 -10.55 7.33
CA VAL A 97 6.86 -11.40 8.47
C VAL A 97 5.33 -11.46 8.66
N GLY A 98 4.56 -10.59 7.98
CA GLY A 98 3.09 -10.52 8.12
C GLY A 98 2.27 -11.03 6.93
N ALA A 99 2.90 -11.40 5.82
CA ALA A 99 2.21 -11.69 4.55
C ALA A 99 1.85 -13.17 4.31
N LEU A 100 2.06 -14.06 5.28
CA LEU A 100 1.49 -15.41 5.19
C LEU A 100 0.00 -15.33 5.56
N PRO A 101 -0.93 -15.72 4.68
CA PRO A 101 -2.30 -15.93 5.09
C PRO A 101 -2.29 -16.97 6.21
N ARG A 102 -2.91 -16.66 7.35
CA ARG A 102 -3.23 -17.70 8.33
C ARG A 102 -4.20 -18.65 7.63
N ALA A 103 -3.74 -19.90 7.46
CA ALA A 103 -4.58 -21.03 7.11
C ALA A 103 -5.74 -21.17 8.11
#